data_AF-A0A8S1W6F3-F1
#
_entry.id   AF-A0A8S1W6F3-F1
#
_cell.length_a   1.000
_cell.length_b   1.000
_cell.length_c   1.000
_cell.angle_alpha   90.00
_cell.angle_beta   90.00
_cell.angle_gamma   90.00
#
_symmetry.space_group_name_H-M   'P 1'
#
loop_
_entity.id
_entity.type
_entity.pdbx_description
1 polymer ?
#
loop_
_entity_poly.entity_id
_entity_poly.type
_entity_poly.pdbx_seq_one_letter_code
_entity_poly.pdbx_strand_id
1 'polypeptide(L)'
;MDFDIFVDHSHHFNMDHYNNHGNSHVQSNYHAERFFPKNSTDEQHNNHPKHSTDEQHNNHHKHNILPYNEDDSDDVSCEYESKRNNQNKYVLLYLLFFFLLGIIFIWLAYKSYYSYEGSLDNYKYIIENWQQQPIESIRLTFDKCNQGEINLIQYKWPGTNNGCDCPDSPILKHNNKKHQFLFHKAEYEDRVCQEQYMDYSCVGIVAINPIDFNRFPSKTQEEGFKLCAVLEKDNSFYSHHPNSEECPKGQIKCGNQPDYFYCTSQPQCPIFEIGFKDVSEVQDAQEQTEKGFTLLYNRKSDYKLPLVEVRVSEGEGICMKNHERGLTSGRTEYSLMKEEKTECEIDKRFIKLESSNEVQFY
;
A
#
# COMPACT_ATOMS: atom_id res chain seq x y z
N MET A 1 -24.15 -12.68 4.87
CA MET A 1 -23.20 -11.95 4.00
C MET A 1 -22.49 -12.97 3.12
N ASP A 2 -21.82 -12.60 2.04
CA ASP A 2 -21.02 -13.55 1.24
C ASP A 2 -19.53 -13.25 1.45
N PHE A 3 -18.73 -14.30 1.62
CA PHE A 3 -17.28 -14.30 1.72
C PHE A 3 -16.68 -14.74 0.39
N ASP A 4 -15.81 -13.91 -0.16
CA ASP A 4 -15.21 -14.13 -1.45
C ASP A 4 -13.70 -14.39 -1.32
N ILE A 5 -13.19 -15.36 -2.07
CA ILE A 5 -11.74 -15.56 -2.27
C ILE A 5 -11.30 -14.69 -3.41
N PHE A 6 -10.22 -13.95 -3.22
CA PHE A 6 -9.55 -13.22 -4.28
C PHE A 6 -8.07 -13.62 -4.38
N VAL A 7 -7.54 -13.59 -5.60
CA VAL A 7 -6.10 -13.76 -5.87
C VAL A 7 -5.48 -12.54 -6.49
N ASP A 8 -4.26 -12.22 -6.05
CA ASP A 8 -3.42 -11.19 -6.64
C ASP A 8 -2.24 -11.81 -7.38
N HIS A 9 -1.99 -11.28 -8.57
CA HIS A 9 -0.79 -11.59 -9.32
C HIS A 9 0.26 -10.54 -8.96
N SER A 10 1.55 -10.89 -9.04
CA SER A 10 2.55 -9.81 -9.03
C SER A 10 2.26 -8.84 -10.19
N HIS A 11 2.49 -7.55 -9.98
CA HIS A 11 2.20 -6.54 -11.00
C HIS A 11 3.47 -5.93 -11.57
N HIS A 12 3.52 -5.83 -12.90
CA HIS A 12 4.50 -4.98 -13.55
C HIS A 12 4.08 -3.51 -13.38
N PHE A 13 5.00 -2.67 -12.92
CA PHE A 13 4.79 -1.22 -12.87
C PHE A 13 5.00 -0.69 -14.29
N ASN A 14 3.92 -0.49 -15.04
CA ASN A 14 4.03 0.20 -16.32
C ASN A 14 3.99 1.71 -16.04
N MET A 15 5.18 2.33 -15.87
CA MET A 15 5.33 3.77 -15.57
C MET A 15 4.72 4.67 -16.65
N ASP A 16 4.42 4.12 -17.83
CA ASP A 16 4.01 4.89 -19.01
C ASP A 16 2.61 5.52 -18.90
N HIS A 17 1.76 5.07 -17.96
CA HIS A 17 0.39 5.58 -17.86
C HIS A 17 0.18 6.87 -17.05
N TYR A 18 1.23 7.43 -16.41
CA TYR A 18 1.12 8.72 -15.71
C TYR A 18 1.45 9.95 -16.57
N ASN A 19 1.77 9.78 -17.86
CA ASN A 19 2.08 10.87 -18.79
C ASN A 19 0.87 11.44 -19.55
N ASN A 20 -0.29 11.56 -18.90
CA ASN A 20 -1.45 12.22 -19.50
C ASN A 20 -2.08 13.24 -18.55
N HIS A 21 -1.40 14.38 -18.39
CA HIS A 21 -1.99 15.72 -18.53
C HIS A 21 -0.87 16.77 -18.40
N GLY A 22 -0.39 17.28 -19.54
CA GLY A 22 0.47 18.47 -19.57
C GLY A 22 1.53 18.43 -20.67
N ASN A 23 1.18 19.01 -21.82
CA ASN A 23 2.14 19.41 -22.86
C ASN A 23 3.34 20.16 -22.25
N SER A 24 4.52 19.55 -22.26
CA SER A 24 5.75 20.20 -22.71
C SER A 24 6.82 19.15 -22.98
N HIS A 25 7.32 19.14 -24.22
CA HIS A 25 8.50 18.38 -24.61
C HIS A 25 9.70 18.89 -23.82
N VAL A 26 10.16 18.11 -22.85
CA VAL A 26 11.55 18.13 -22.38
C VAL A 26 12.00 16.68 -22.26
N GLN A 27 12.80 16.23 -23.22
CA GLN A 27 13.60 15.01 -23.09
C GLN A 27 14.56 15.21 -21.92
N SER A 28 14.32 14.54 -20.81
CA SER A 28 15.27 14.42 -19.71
C SER A 28 15.72 12.97 -19.60
N ASN A 29 16.98 12.73 -19.93
CA ASN A 29 17.68 11.49 -19.61
C ASN A 29 17.85 11.44 -18.09
N TYR A 30 16.93 10.79 -17.37
CA TYR A 30 17.14 10.46 -15.98
C TYR A 30 17.79 9.08 -15.88
N HIS A 31 19.11 9.09 -15.66
CA HIS A 31 19.81 7.99 -15.00
C HIS A 31 19.25 7.89 -13.57
N ALA A 32 18.58 6.78 -13.25
CA ALA A 32 18.18 6.48 -11.88
C ALA A 32 19.44 6.15 -11.05
N GLU A 33 20.02 7.17 -10.42
CA GLU A 33 21.01 6.96 -9.37
C GLU A 33 20.32 6.34 -8.15
N ARG A 34 20.85 5.19 -7.73
CA ARG A 34 20.40 4.40 -6.60
C ARG A 34 20.56 5.21 -5.30
N PHE A 35 19.45 5.63 -4.70
CA PHE A 35 19.42 6.01 -3.30
C PHE A 35 19.33 4.75 -2.44
N PHE A 36 20.48 4.27 -1.95
CA PHE A 36 20.53 3.40 -0.78
C PHE A 36 21.52 4.00 0.23
N PRO A 37 21.13 4.14 1.51
CA PRO A 37 22.10 4.44 2.56
C PRO A 37 22.94 3.18 2.80
N LYS A 38 24.23 3.24 2.43
CA LYS A 38 25.21 2.30 2.94
C LYS A 38 25.43 2.60 4.41
N ASN A 39 25.04 1.67 5.28
CA ASN A 39 25.66 1.54 6.60
C ASN A 39 27.12 1.18 6.38
N SER A 40 28.05 2.11 6.65
CA SER A 40 29.46 1.79 6.87
C SER A 40 29.85 2.17 8.29
N THR A 41 30.18 1.14 9.05
CA THR A 41 31.02 1.16 10.23
C THR A 41 32.34 1.89 9.98
N ASP A 42 32.73 2.69 10.99
CA ASP A 42 34.09 3.01 11.42
C ASP A 42 35.12 3.46 10.38
N GLU A 43 35.36 4.77 10.33
CA GLU A 43 36.73 5.31 10.28
C GLU A 43 36.74 6.77 10.78
N GLN A 44 37.18 6.95 12.02
CA GLN A 44 37.56 8.25 12.56
C GLN A 44 38.85 8.72 11.86
N HIS A 45 38.75 9.66 10.94
CA HIS A 45 39.90 10.43 10.48
C HIS A 45 39.87 11.87 11.00
N ASN A 46 40.90 12.16 11.78
CA ASN A 46 41.22 13.41 12.44
C ASN A 46 41.19 14.62 11.51
N ASN A 47 40.56 15.68 12.02
CA ASN A 47 40.73 17.05 11.56
C ASN A 47 42.18 17.52 11.79
N HIS A 48 42.84 17.95 10.72
CA HIS A 48 43.95 18.91 10.80
C HIS A 48 43.83 19.89 9.63
N PRO A 49 43.53 21.18 9.86
CA PRO A 49 43.75 22.19 8.85
C PRO A 49 45.26 22.41 8.69
N LYS A 50 45.74 22.22 7.45
CA LYS A 50 47.09 22.57 7.03
C LYS A 50 47.27 24.08 7.14
N HIS A 51 48.19 24.48 8.02
CA HIS A 51 48.93 25.72 7.93
C HIS A 51 49.61 25.80 6.55
N SER A 52 49.29 26.84 5.79
CA SER A 52 50.18 27.38 4.76
C SER A 52 50.74 28.67 5.35
N THR A 53 52.03 28.60 5.67
CA THR A 53 52.95 29.73 5.81
C THR A 53 53.28 30.29 4.43
N ASP A 54 53.95 31.46 4.45
CA ASP A 54 54.62 32.17 3.35
C ASP A 54 53.71 33.23 2.69
N GLU A 55 54.01 34.54 2.71
CA GLU A 55 55.29 35.24 2.72
C GLU A 55 55.16 36.60 3.45
N GLN A 56 56.09 36.85 4.39
CA GLN A 56 56.37 38.18 4.92
C GLN A 56 57.17 38.98 3.88
N HIS A 57 56.51 39.87 3.14
CA HIS A 57 57.21 40.99 2.50
C HIS A 57 57.08 42.25 3.36
N ASN A 58 58.14 42.47 4.13
CA ASN A 58 58.38 43.62 4.96
C ASN A 58 58.81 44.80 4.06
N ASN A 59 57.87 45.63 3.62
CA ASN A 59 58.17 46.89 2.94
C ASN A 59 57.85 48.07 3.86
N HIS A 60 58.90 48.55 4.51
CA HIS A 60 58.98 49.85 5.16
C HIS A 60 58.82 50.97 4.11
N HIS A 61 57.61 51.43 3.86
CA HIS A 61 57.38 52.75 3.27
C HIS A 61 56.91 53.72 4.34
N LYS A 62 57.86 54.49 4.87
CA LYS A 62 57.62 55.80 5.48
C LYS A 62 56.89 56.66 4.44
N HIS A 63 55.58 56.80 4.60
CA HIS A 63 54.85 57.90 3.97
C HIS A 63 54.67 59.02 5.00
N ASN A 64 55.12 60.19 4.56
CA ASN A 64 55.05 61.45 5.26
C ASN A 64 53.63 61.71 5.77
N ILE A 65 53.55 62.03 7.05
CA ILE A 65 52.41 62.71 7.67
C ILE A 65 52.37 64.10 7.03
N LEU A 66 51.59 64.23 5.96
CA LEU A 66 51.11 65.52 5.50
C LEU A 66 49.97 65.93 6.44
N PRO A 67 49.94 67.19 6.90
CA PRO A 67 48.87 67.67 7.76
C PRO A 67 47.54 67.55 7.01
N TYR A 68 46.62 66.79 7.60
CA TYR A 68 45.25 66.66 7.15
C TYR A 68 44.58 68.01 7.42
N ASN A 69 44.25 68.77 6.37
CA ASN A 69 43.42 69.96 6.49
C ASN A 69 42.02 69.51 6.90
N GLU A 70 41.56 69.93 8.07
CA GLU A 70 40.28 69.56 8.69
C GLU A 70 39.04 70.22 8.05
N ASP A 71 39.21 71.10 7.05
CA ASP A 71 38.14 72.02 6.65
C ASP A 71 37.27 71.60 5.43
N ASP A 72 37.48 70.41 4.83
CA ASP A 72 36.68 69.92 3.67
C ASP A 72 35.97 68.57 3.93
N SER A 73 35.82 68.15 5.19
CA SER A 73 35.38 66.79 5.55
C SER A 73 33.87 66.57 5.67
N ASP A 74 33.06 67.63 5.63
CA ASP A 74 31.62 67.53 5.89
C ASP A 74 30.77 67.18 4.66
N ASP A 75 31.24 67.47 3.44
CA ASP A 75 30.42 67.30 2.23
C ASP A 75 30.48 65.88 1.65
N VAL A 76 31.59 65.16 1.85
CA VAL A 76 31.74 63.76 1.39
C VAL A 76 30.92 62.80 2.25
N SER A 77 30.68 63.12 3.53
CA SER A 77 29.97 62.25 4.47
C SER A 77 28.49 62.05 4.08
N CYS A 78 27.84 63.10 3.55
CA CYS A 78 26.43 63.06 3.16
C CYS A 78 26.15 62.14 1.96
N GLU A 79 27.06 62.06 0.99
CA GLU A 79 26.88 61.19 -0.19
C GLU A 79 27.03 59.69 0.17
N TYR A 80 27.93 59.37 1.11
CA TYR A 80 28.13 58.00 1.58
C TYR A 80 26.94 57.49 2.42
N GLU A 81 26.35 58.32 3.28
CA GLU A 81 25.17 57.93 4.05
C GLU A 81 23.93 57.70 3.16
N SER A 82 23.76 58.50 2.12
CA SER A 82 22.67 58.33 1.14
C SER A 82 22.79 57.01 0.36
N LYS A 83 24.01 56.66 -0.11
CA LYS A 83 24.26 55.36 -0.77
C LYS A 83 24.06 54.17 0.16
N ARG A 84 24.48 54.28 1.42
CA ARG A 84 24.29 53.22 2.44
C ARG A 84 22.81 52.97 2.75
N ASN A 85 22.02 54.03 2.86
CA ASN A 85 20.58 53.91 3.09
C ASN A 85 19.84 53.26 1.91
N ASN A 86 20.24 53.55 0.67
CA ASN A 86 19.67 52.90 -0.50
C ASN A 86 20.10 51.42 -0.57
N GLN A 87 21.36 51.09 -0.28
CA GLN A 87 21.82 49.71 -0.23
C GLN A 87 21.06 48.87 0.81
N ASN A 88 20.83 49.41 2.01
CA ASN A 88 20.09 48.73 3.07
C ASN A 88 18.62 48.46 2.69
N LYS A 89 17.98 49.36 1.93
CA LYS A 89 16.61 49.14 1.42
C LYS A 89 16.54 47.96 0.45
N TYR A 90 17.50 47.85 -0.47
CA TYR A 90 17.55 46.70 -1.39
C TYR A 90 17.80 45.40 -0.62
N VAL A 91 18.73 45.39 0.34
CA VAL A 91 18.98 44.22 1.19
C VAL A 91 17.70 43.80 1.92
N LEU A 92 16.96 44.73 2.53
CA LEU A 92 15.70 44.44 3.22
C LEU A 92 14.63 43.88 2.28
N LEU A 93 14.49 44.44 1.07
CA LEU A 93 13.57 43.94 0.05
C LEU A 93 13.92 42.53 -0.41
N TYR A 94 15.21 42.23 -0.62
CA TYR A 94 15.67 40.88 -0.96
C TYR A 94 15.40 39.89 0.18
N LEU A 95 15.68 40.27 1.43
CA LEU A 95 15.38 39.41 2.60
C LEU A 95 13.88 39.11 2.70
N LEU A 96 13.03 40.12 2.52
CA LEU A 96 11.58 39.95 2.52
C LEU A 96 11.10 39.08 1.35
N PHE A 97 11.69 39.24 0.16
CA PHE A 97 11.39 38.40 -1.00
C PHE A 97 11.75 36.93 -0.74
N PHE A 98 12.95 36.63 -0.26
CA PHE A 98 13.35 35.26 0.06
C PHE A 98 12.54 34.66 1.21
N PHE A 99 12.13 35.46 2.18
CA PHE A 99 11.24 35.03 3.25
C PHE A 99 9.87 34.61 2.69
N LEU A 100 9.25 35.44 1.84
CA LEU A 100 7.98 35.10 1.19
C LEU A 100 8.09 33.88 0.27
N LEU A 101 9.18 33.78 -0.49
CA LEU A 101 9.48 32.62 -1.33
C LEU A 101 9.63 31.34 -0.48
N GLY A 102 10.28 31.44 0.68
CA GLY A 102 10.38 30.34 1.64
C GLY A 102 9.02 29.88 2.17
N ILE A 103 8.14 30.82 2.52
CA ILE A 103 6.76 30.50 2.93
C ILE A 103 6.01 29.77 1.81
N ILE A 104 6.12 30.25 0.57
CA ILE A 104 5.47 29.62 -0.60
C ILE A 104 5.99 28.20 -0.80
N PHE A 105 7.30 27.97 -0.72
CA PHE A 105 7.87 26.62 -0.85
C PHE A 105 7.44 25.68 0.27
N ILE A 106 7.40 26.15 1.52
CA ILE A 106 6.90 25.35 2.65
C ILE A 106 5.42 24.99 2.43
N TRP A 107 4.61 25.94 1.96
CA TRP A 107 3.19 25.68 1.67
C TRP A 107 2.99 24.68 0.53
N LEU A 108 3.79 24.79 -0.55
CA LEU A 108 3.77 23.83 -1.66
C LEU A 108 4.25 22.44 -1.22
N ALA A 109 5.30 22.36 -0.39
CA ALA A 109 5.79 21.10 0.17
C ALA A 109 4.73 20.45 1.07
N TYR A 110 4.05 21.23 1.91
CA TYR A 110 2.92 20.76 2.72
C TYR A 110 1.79 20.23 1.84
N LYS A 111 1.35 20.99 0.82
CA LYS A 111 0.30 20.54 -0.10
C LYS A 111 0.69 19.28 -0.87
N SER A 112 1.93 19.20 -1.31
CA SER A 112 2.49 18.02 -1.96
C SER A 112 2.45 16.81 -1.02
N TYR A 113 2.97 16.95 0.21
CA TYR A 113 2.97 15.89 1.21
C TYR A 113 1.56 15.32 1.45
N TYR A 114 0.56 16.17 1.71
CA TYR A 114 -0.82 15.69 1.92
C TYR A 114 -1.44 15.05 0.68
N SER A 115 -1.04 15.48 -0.52
CA SER A 115 -1.48 14.84 -1.76
C SER A 115 -0.80 13.49 -1.97
N TYR A 116 0.44 13.31 -1.51
CA TYR A 116 1.21 12.08 -1.64
C TYR A 116 0.99 11.09 -0.51
N GLU A 117 0.59 11.52 0.68
CA GLU A 117 0.35 10.64 1.84
C GLU A 117 -0.61 9.51 1.49
N GLY A 118 -1.70 9.81 0.78
CA GLY A 118 -2.64 8.79 0.31
C GLY A 118 -2.10 7.85 -0.77
N SER A 119 -1.07 8.27 -1.53
CA SER A 119 -0.40 7.46 -2.54
C SER A 119 0.76 6.65 -1.97
N LEU A 120 1.39 7.12 -0.88
CA LEU A 120 2.49 6.44 -0.22
C LEU A 120 2.09 5.05 0.27
N ASP A 121 0.87 4.89 0.77
CA ASP A 121 0.37 3.57 1.19
C ASP A 121 0.19 2.63 -0.03
N ASN A 122 -0.29 3.15 -1.17
CA ASN A 122 -0.35 2.36 -2.41
C ASN A 122 1.07 1.95 -2.87
N TYR A 123 2.05 2.85 -2.79
CA TYR A 123 3.44 2.54 -3.13
C TYR A 123 4.05 1.51 -2.18
N LYS A 124 3.82 1.64 -0.87
CA LYS A 124 4.25 0.64 0.12
C LYS A 124 3.65 -0.72 -0.20
N TYR A 125 2.35 -0.78 -0.50
CA TYR A 125 1.69 -2.02 -0.88
C TYR A 125 2.33 -2.67 -2.11
N ILE A 126 2.60 -1.89 -3.17
CA ILE A 126 3.25 -2.42 -4.37
C ILE A 126 4.63 -2.98 -4.03
N ILE A 127 5.41 -2.26 -3.22
CA ILE A 127 6.73 -2.72 -2.78
C ILE A 127 6.62 -3.99 -1.94
N GLU A 128 5.67 -4.06 -1.01
CA GLU A 128 5.40 -5.24 -0.18
C GLU A 128 4.99 -6.44 -1.05
N ASN A 129 4.08 -6.25 -2.01
CA ASN A 129 3.67 -7.27 -2.97
C ASN A 129 4.84 -7.77 -3.83
N TRP A 130 5.76 -6.89 -4.24
CA TRP A 130 6.98 -7.28 -4.96
C TRP A 130 7.99 -8.03 -4.09
N GLN A 131 7.99 -7.76 -2.78
CA GLN A 131 8.82 -8.46 -1.82
C GLN A 131 8.24 -9.82 -1.44
N GLN A 132 6.94 -10.05 -1.65
CA GLN A 132 6.32 -11.35 -1.46
C GLN A 132 6.91 -12.38 -2.43
N GLN A 133 7.01 -13.61 -1.92
CA GLN A 133 7.50 -14.76 -2.65
C GLN A 133 6.35 -15.40 -3.41
N PRO A 134 6.54 -15.83 -4.67
CA PRO A 134 5.47 -16.47 -5.40
C PRO A 134 5.16 -17.86 -4.84
N ILE A 135 3.93 -18.30 -5.10
CA ILE A 135 3.44 -19.60 -4.69
C ILE A 135 4.13 -20.69 -5.54
N GLU A 136 5.06 -21.41 -4.94
CA GLU A 136 5.78 -22.51 -5.57
C GLU A 136 4.88 -23.74 -5.74
N SER A 137 4.11 -24.09 -4.70
CA SER A 137 3.17 -25.21 -4.75
C SER A 137 1.96 -24.92 -3.91
N ILE A 138 0.85 -25.56 -4.27
CA ILE A 138 -0.43 -25.44 -3.59
C ILE A 138 -1.03 -26.82 -3.39
N ARG A 139 -1.68 -27.00 -2.26
CA ARG A 139 -2.32 -28.25 -1.87
C ARG A 139 -3.65 -27.96 -1.22
N LEU A 140 -4.72 -28.45 -1.83
CA LEU A 140 -6.01 -28.55 -1.15
C LEU A 140 -5.90 -29.67 -0.10
N THR A 141 -6.41 -29.44 1.11
CA THR A 141 -6.44 -30.48 2.16
C THR A 141 -7.54 -30.25 3.20
N PHE A 142 -8.06 -31.32 3.80
CA PHE A 142 -9.00 -31.22 4.93
C PHE A 142 -8.29 -31.27 6.30
N ASP A 143 -7.00 -31.60 6.29
CA ASP A 143 -6.17 -31.72 7.50
C ASP A 143 -5.41 -30.41 7.78
N LYS A 144 -4.35 -30.48 8.59
CA LYS A 144 -3.44 -29.35 8.81
C LYS A 144 -2.45 -29.21 7.65
N CYS A 145 -2.00 -27.97 7.40
CA CYS A 145 -0.87 -27.74 6.50
C CYS A 145 0.39 -28.41 7.06
N ASN A 146 1.22 -28.94 6.17
CA ASN A 146 2.48 -29.59 6.52
C ASN A 146 3.49 -28.56 7.05
N GLN A 147 4.55 -29.04 7.70
CA GLN A 147 5.63 -28.14 8.13
C GLN A 147 6.28 -27.45 6.93
N GLY A 148 6.30 -26.12 6.94
CA GLY A 148 6.81 -25.30 5.84
C GLY A 148 5.75 -24.87 4.82
N GLU A 149 4.51 -25.37 4.94
CA GLU A 149 3.36 -24.84 4.22
C GLU A 149 2.68 -23.73 5.05
N ILE A 150 2.18 -22.70 4.38
CA ILE A 150 1.30 -21.68 4.96
C ILE A 150 -0.14 -21.94 4.54
N ASN A 151 -1.09 -21.63 5.42
CA ASN A 151 -2.50 -21.60 5.03
C ASN A 151 -2.78 -20.29 4.31
N LEU A 152 -3.23 -20.36 3.07
CA LEU A 152 -3.58 -19.19 2.24
C LEU A 152 -4.93 -18.59 2.64
N ILE A 153 -5.75 -19.34 3.37
CA ILE A 153 -7.04 -18.87 3.86
C ILE A 153 -6.80 -18.34 5.27
N GLN A 154 -6.62 -17.03 5.39
CA GLN A 154 -6.49 -16.35 6.66
C GLN A 154 -7.36 -15.11 6.63
N TYR A 155 -8.50 -15.18 7.30
CA TYR A 155 -9.35 -14.03 7.47
C TYR A 155 -9.96 -14.05 8.86
N LYS A 156 -10.02 -12.89 9.49
CA LYS A 156 -10.52 -12.74 10.84
C LYS A 156 -11.80 -11.92 10.80
N TRP A 157 -12.91 -12.60 10.99
CA TRP A 157 -14.19 -11.95 11.11
C TRP A 157 -14.24 -11.13 12.40
N PRO A 158 -14.63 -9.84 12.35
CA PRO A 158 -14.56 -8.96 13.52
C PRO A 158 -15.55 -9.31 14.63
N GLY A 159 -16.57 -10.11 14.35
CA GLY A 159 -17.62 -10.44 15.31
C GLY A 159 -18.73 -9.42 15.40
N THR A 160 -19.65 -9.65 16.33
CA THR A 160 -20.81 -8.79 16.60
C THR A 160 -20.80 -8.27 18.04
N ASN A 161 -21.48 -7.15 18.24
CA ASN A 161 -21.88 -6.62 19.54
C ASN A 161 -23.28 -7.13 19.90
N ASN A 162 -23.64 -7.03 21.19
CA ASN A 162 -25.00 -7.36 21.62
C ASN A 162 -25.96 -6.32 21.03
N GLY A 163 -27.16 -6.73 20.63
CA GLY A 163 -28.18 -5.79 20.21
C GLY A 163 -29.46 -6.39 19.66
N CYS A 164 -30.24 -5.57 18.95
CA CYS A 164 -31.39 -6.01 18.15
C CYS A 164 -31.08 -5.82 16.67
N ASP A 165 -31.25 -6.87 15.87
CA ASP A 165 -31.28 -6.79 14.42
C ASP A 165 -32.72 -6.67 13.93
N CYS A 166 -33.03 -5.58 13.25
CA CYS A 166 -34.40 -5.21 12.86
C CYS A 166 -34.52 -5.00 11.33
N PRO A 167 -34.15 -5.97 10.48
CA PRO A 167 -33.99 -5.75 9.05
C PRO A 167 -35.31 -5.39 8.36
N ASP A 168 -36.44 -5.87 8.90
CA ASP A 168 -37.76 -5.79 8.28
C ASP A 168 -38.80 -4.99 9.06
N SER A 169 -38.40 -4.26 10.11
CA SER A 169 -39.36 -3.53 10.95
C SER A 169 -40.21 -2.57 10.11
N PRO A 170 -41.54 -2.74 10.05
CA PRO A 170 -42.43 -1.91 9.23
C PRO A 170 -42.44 -0.44 9.67
N ILE A 171 -42.02 -0.15 10.92
CA ILE A 171 -41.84 1.21 11.44
C ILE A 171 -40.74 1.95 10.67
N LEU A 172 -39.68 1.25 10.25
CA LEU A 172 -38.59 1.84 9.46
C LEU A 172 -39.00 2.07 8.00
N LYS A 173 -39.88 1.22 7.44
CA LYS A 173 -40.33 1.33 6.04
C LYS A 173 -41.40 2.40 5.81
N HIS A 174 -42.13 2.86 6.83
CA HIS A 174 -43.28 3.74 6.65
C HIS A 174 -43.00 5.26 6.63
N ASN A 175 -41.83 5.73 7.11
CA ASN A 175 -41.50 7.15 7.15
C ASN A 175 -40.72 7.60 5.90
N ASN A 176 -41.40 7.58 4.75
CA ASN A 176 -40.90 8.02 3.43
C ASN A 176 -40.59 9.54 3.31
N LYS A 177 -40.42 10.28 4.41
CA LYS A 177 -40.05 11.71 4.37
C LYS A 177 -39.09 12.09 5.51
N LYS A 178 -37.80 12.09 5.18
CA LYS A 178 -36.70 12.85 5.82
C LYS A 178 -36.37 12.66 7.31
N HIS A 179 -37.07 11.80 8.03
CA HIS A 179 -36.59 11.29 9.31
C HIS A 179 -36.53 9.76 9.22
N GLN A 180 -35.45 9.27 8.62
CA GLN A 180 -34.92 7.98 9.04
C GLN A 180 -34.74 8.11 10.56
N PHE A 181 -35.66 7.55 11.34
CA PHE A 181 -35.27 6.97 12.61
C PHE A 181 -34.37 5.77 12.26
N LEU A 182 -33.20 6.05 11.68
CA LEU A 182 -32.02 5.28 12.00
C LEU A 182 -31.92 5.49 13.49
N PHE A 183 -32.49 4.58 14.27
CA PHE A 183 -32.11 4.44 15.66
C PHE A 183 -30.59 4.52 15.65
N HIS A 184 -30.04 5.55 16.30
CA HIS A 184 -28.60 5.72 16.29
C HIS A 184 -28.00 4.39 16.74
N LYS A 185 -26.93 3.92 16.10
CA LYS A 185 -26.23 2.66 16.45
C LYS A 185 -26.12 2.46 17.98
N ALA A 186 -25.87 3.56 18.70
CA ALA A 186 -25.85 3.68 20.16
C ALA A 186 -27.13 3.29 20.95
N GLU A 187 -28.31 3.21 20.30
CA GLU A 187 -29.58 2.83 20.94
C GLU A 187 -29.80 1.31 20.99
N TYR A 188 -29.14 0.56 20.11
CA TYR A 188 -29.25 -0.92 20.04
C TYR A 188 -27.96 -1.65 20.37
N GLU A 189 -26.81 -1.03 20.15
CA GLU A 189 -25.52 -1.60 20.49
C GLU A 189 -25.38 -1.72 22.02
N ASP A 190 -24.92 -2.90 22.47
CA ASP A 190 -24.70 -3.27 23.86
C ASP A 190 -25.95 -3.29 24.75
N ARG A 191 -27.15 -3.40 24.16
CA ARG A 191 -28.41 -3.56 24.90
C ARG A 191 -29.09 -4.89 24.58
N VAL A 192 -29.66 -5.51 25.60
CA VAL A 192 -30.51 -6.69 25.43
C VAL A 192 -31.74 -6.28 24.65
N CYS A 193 -32.09 -7.06 23.62
CA CYS A 193 -33.25 -6.77 22.81
C CYS A 193 -34.53 -6.82 23.63
N GLN A 194 -35.20 -5.68 23.80
CA GLN A 194 -36.41 -5.58 24.60
C GLN A 194 -37.59 -6.24 23.88
N GLU A 195 -38.55 -6.77 24.65
CA GLU A 195 -39.75 -7.46 24.13
C GLU A 195 -40.52 -6.60 23.11
N GLN A 196 -40.61 -5.29 23.37
CA GLN A 196 -41.22 -4.33 22.43
C GLN A 196 -40.57 -4.32 21.03
N TYR A 197 -39.27 -4.61 20.91
CA TYR A 197 -38.60 -4.67 19.61
C TYR A 197 -38.86 -6.02 18.93
N MET A 198 -38.98 -7.10 19.71
CA MET A 198 -39.36 -8.41 19.18
C MET A 198 -40.78 -8.39 18.58
N ASP A 199 -41.69 -7.61 19.16
CA ASP A 199 -43.03 -7.36 18.59
C ASP A 199 -42.98 -6.68 17.19
N TYR A 200 -41.85 -6.04 16.86
CA TYR A 200 -41.59 -5.45 15.55
C TYR A 200 -40.71 -6.33 14.65
N SER A 201 -40.69 -7.64 14.90
CA SER A 201 -39.91 -8.62 14.16
C SER A 201 -38.40 -8.40 14.24
N CYS A 202 -37.91 -7.72 15.29
CA CYS A 202 -36.48 -7.66 15.56
C CYS A 202 -36.01 -8.96 16.21
N VAL A 203 -34.80 -9.39 15.87
CA VAL A 203 -34.13 -10.55 16.46
C VAL A 203 -33.05 -10.06 17.40
N GLY A 204 -33.03 -10.57 18.63
CA GLY A 204 -31.93 -10.30 19.56
C GLY A 204 -30.65 -10.99 19.09
N ILE A 205 -29.58 -10.23 18.94
CA ILE A 205 -28.26 -10.74 18.55
C ILE A 205 -27.34 -10.67 19.76
N VAL A 206 -26.71 -11.79 20.05
CA VAL A 206 -25.71 -11.89 21.10
C VAL A 206 -24.35 -11.51 20.50
N ALA A 207 -23.52 -10.85 21.30
CA ALA A 207 -22.16 -10.52 20.91
C ALA A 207 -21.37 -11.80 20.60
N ILE A 208 -20.87 -11.89 19.38
CA ILE A 208 -19.96 -12.95 18.96
C ILE A 208 -18.55 -12.36 18.95
N ASN A 209 -17.60 -13.08 19.54
CA ASN A 209 -16.19 -12.67 19.50
C ASN A 209 -15.62 -12.81 18.09
N PRO A 210 -14.55 -12.08 17.74
CA PRO A 210 -13.88 -12.28 16.46
C PRO A 210 -13.56 -13.75 16.21
N ILE A 211 -13.81 -14.24 15.00
CA ILE A 211 -13.59 -15.63 14.60
C ILE A 211 -12.52 -15.66 13.51
N ASP A 212 -11.50 -16.49 13.69
CA ASP A 212 -10.49 -16.72 12.67
C ASP A 212 -11.00 -17.78 11.67
N PHE A 213 -11.37 -17.34 10.49
CA PHE A 213 -11.69 -18.19 9.36
C PHE A 213 -10.41 -18.62 8.65
N ASN A 214 -10.03 -19.88 8.93
CA ASN A 214 -8.85 -20.52 8.37
C ASN A 214 -9.19 -21.72 7.47
N ARG A 215 -10.46 -21.86 7.06
CA ARG A 215 -10.97 -22.92 6.19
C ARG A 215 -12.06 -22.35 5.29
N PHE A 216 -12.16 -22.88 4.08
CA PHE A 216 -13.32 -22.65 3.22
C PHE A 216 -14.39 -23.69 3.50
N PRO A 217 -15.66 -23.28 3.65
CA PRO A 217 -16.74 -24.21 3.87
C PRO A 217 -16.89 -25.14 2.67
N SER A 218 -17.27 -26.37 2.97
CA SER A 218 -17.44 -27.43 1.99
C SER A 218 -18.87 -27.95 2.08
N LYS A 219 -19.54 -28.09 0.94
CA LYS A 219 -20.87 -28.73 0.89
C LYS A 219 -20.84 -30.21 1.31
N THR A 220 -19.67 -30.86 1.25
CA THR A 220 -19.55 -32.31 1.50
C THR A 220 -18.91 -32.65 2.85
N GLN A 221 -18.31 -31.68 3.55
CA GLN A 221 -17.61 -31.87 4.81
C GLN A 221 -17.88 -30.71 5.76
N GLU A 222 -18.33 -31.00 6.98
CA GLU A 222 -18.63 -29.98 8.00
C GLU A 222 -17.42 -29.11 8.34
N GLU A 223 -16.20 -29.67 8.37
CA GLU A 223 -15.01 -28.91 8.75
C GLU A 223 -14.50 -27.97 7.65
N GLY A 224 -14.96 -28.08 6.40
CA GLY A 224 -14.38 -27.33 5.29
C GLY A 224 -12.94 -27.75 4.91
N PHE A 225 -12.37 -27.10 3.90
CA PHE A 225 -11.02 -27.37 3.39
C PHE A 225 -10.05 -26.22 3.63
N LYS A 226 -8.76 -26.52 3.62
CA LYS A 226 -7.64 -25.58 3.64
C LYS A 226 -6.93 -25.55 2.31
N LEU A 227 -6.33 -24.40 2.03
CA LEU A 227 -5.47 -24.20 0.87
C LEU A 227 -4.07 -23.93 1.40
N CYS A 228 -3.25 -24.97 1.40
CA CYS A 228 -1.89 -24.91 1.92
C CYS A 228 -0.93 -24.62 0.77
N ALA A 229 0.02 -23.71 0.96
CA ALA A 229 1.00 -23.38 -0.06
C ALA A 229 2.42 -23.37 0.47
N VAL A 230 3.36 -23.70 -0.40
CA VAL A 230 4.79 -23.45 -0.18
C VAL A 230 5.16 -22.22 -1.02
N LEU A 231 5.77 -21.25 -0.37
CA LEU A 231 6.32 -20.07 -1.05
C LEU A 231 7.77 -20.34 -1.44
N GLU A 232 8.17 -19.81 -2.59
CA GLU A 232 9.54 -19.97 -3.07
C GLU A 232 10.53 -19.24 -2.17
N LYS A 233 11.49 -19.97 -1.58
CA LYS A 233 12.46 -19.38 -0.66
C LYS A 233 13.45 -18.47 -1.38
N ASP A 234 13.76 -17.34 -0.75
CA ASP A 234 14.79 -16.40 -1.15
C ASP A 234 14.63 -15.85 -2.58
N ASN A 235 13.44 -15.98 -3.18
CA ASN A 235 13.15 -15.49 -4.52
C ASN A 235 11.88 -14.64 -4.49
N SER A 236 12.03 -13.34 -4.71
CA SER A 236 10.95 -12.37 -4.82
C SER A 236 11.17 -11.50 -6.05
N PHE A 237 10.09 -10.91 -6.57
CA PHE A 237 10.20 -9.99 -7.70
C PHE A 237 11.15 -8.84 -7.41
N TYR A 238 11.16 -8.35 -6.16
CA TYR A 238 12.08 -7.29 -5.74
C TYR A 238 13.56 -7.71 -5.81
N SER A 239 13.88 -8.94 -5.41
CA SER A 239 15.27 -9.41 -5.31
C SER A 239 15.82 -9.92 -6.65
N HIS A 240 14.95 -10.44 -7.52
CA HIS A 240 15.34 -11.15 -8.74
C HIS A 240 14.64 -10.61 -9.99
N HIS A 241 14.23 -9.33 -10.00
CA HIS A 241 13.74 -8.69 -11.21
C HIS A 241 14.79 -8.82 -12.33
N PRO A 242 14.47 -9.47 -13.45
CA PRO A 242 15.43 -9.64 -14.52
C PRO A 242 15.72 -8.28 -15.15
N ASN A 243 16.98 -7.85 -15.12
CA ASN A 243 17.45 -6.62 -15.80
C ASN A 243 17.67 -6.84 -17.31
N SER A 244 17.46 -8.06 -17.78
CA SER A 244 17.68 -8.53 -19.15
C SER A 244 16.56 -9.49 -19.54
N GLU A 245 16.24 -9.61 -20.84
CA GLU A 245 15.21 -10.53 -21.37
C GLU A 245 15.50 -12.03 -21.10
N GLU A 246 16.70 -12.34 -20.61
CA GLU A 246 17.16 -13.68 -20.26
C GLU A 246 17.35 -13.83 -18.74
N CYS A 247 17.05 -15.03 -18.24
CA CYS A 247 17.29 -15.38 -16.85
C CYS A 247 18.77 -15.66 -16.57
N PRO A 248 19.26 -15.38 -15.35
CA PRO A 248 20.59 -15.79 -14.91
C PRO A 248 20.86 -17.29 -15.12
N LYS A 249 22.14 -17.64 -15.30
CA LYS A 249 22.55 -19.05 -15.47
C LYS A 249 22.08 -19.90 -14.29
N GLY A 250 21.45 -21.03 -14.59
CA GLY A 250 20.93 -21.95 -13.58
C GLY A 250 19.48 -21.67 -13.16
N GLN A 251 18.87 -20.61 -13.68
CA GLN A 251 17.44 -20.33 -13.51
C GLN A 251 16.67 -20.66 -14.79
N ILE A 252 15.42 -21.06 -14.62
CA ILE A 252 14.47 -21.26 -15.72
C ILE A 252 13.59 -20.02 -15.88
N LYS A 253 13.25 -19.70 -17.13
CA LYS A 253 12.35 -18.60 -17.49
C LYS A 253 10.90 -19.09 -17.49
N CYS A 254 10.05 -18.40 -16.73
CA CYS A 254 8.64 -18.69 -16.56
C CYS A 254 7.81 -17.54 -17.13
N GLY A 255 7.25 -17.75 -18.33
CA GLY A 255 6.58 -16.72 -19.12
C GLY A 255 7.44 -16.25 -20.30
N ASN A 256 6.79 -15.88 -21.40
CA ASN A 256 7.48 -15.58 -22.66
C ASN A 256 7.58 -14.08 -22.94
N GLN A 257 6.64 -13.26 -22.46
CA GLN A 257 6.62 -11.82 -22.72
C GLN A 257 7.66 -11.09 -21.86
N PRO A 258 8.34 -10.05 -22.39
CA PRO A 258 9.37 -9.30 -21.66
C PRO A 258 8.88 -8.71 -20.33
N ASP A 259 7.61 -8.30 -20.26
CA ASP A 259 7.04 -7.69 -19.05
C ASP A 259 6.32 -8.71 -18.15
N TYR A 260 6.22 -9.97 -18.57
CA TYR A 260 5.46 -11.01 -17.87
C TYR A 260 6.24 -12.31 -17.79
N PHE A 261 7.51 -12.21 -17.39
CA PHE A 261 8.30 -13.39 -17.08
C PHE A 261 8.95 -13.30 -15.69
N TYR A 262 9.17 -14.47 -15.12
CA TYR A 262 9.79 -14.64 -13.81
C TYR A 262 10.91 -15.68 -13.92
N CYS A 263 12.01 -15.46 -13.22
CA CYS A 263 13.14 -16.37 -13.19
C CYS A 263 13.15 -17.13 -11.87
N THR A 264 13.20 -18.46 -11.94
CA THR A 264 13.24 -19.31 -10.75
C THR A 264 14.39 -20.31 -10.82
N SER A 265 14.98 -20.61 -9.67
CA SER A 265 15.96 -21.69 -9.55
C SER A 265 15.28 -23.05 -9.32
N GLN A 266 13.96 -23.06 -9.12
CA GLN A 266 13.20 -24.28 -8.92
C GLN A 266 13.05 -25.05 -10.23
N PRO A 267 12.87 -26.38 -10.19
CA PRO A 267 12.71 -27.20 -11.38
C PRO A 267 11.40 -26.93 -12.14
N GLN A 268 10.44 -26.25 -11.50
CA GLN A 268 9.14 -25.91 -12.07
C GLN A 268 8.83 -24.44 -11.84
N CYS A 269 8.11 -23.84 -12.79
CA CYS A 269 7.62 -22.48 -12.66
C CYS A 269 6.61 -22.36 -11.52
N PRO A 270 6.57 -21.21 -10.81
CA PRO A 270 5.55 -20.96 -9.80
C PRO A 270 4.13 -21.00 -10.38
N ILE A 271 3.14 -20.95 -9.50
CA ILE A 271 1.74 -20.95 -9.89
C ILE A 271 1.34 -19.55 -10.37
N PHE A 272 0.75 -19.48 -11.56
CA PHE A 272 0.27 -18.24 -12.19
C PHE A 272 -1.23 -18.07 -12.04
N GLU A 273 -1.98 -19.15 -11.92
CA GLU A 273 -3.44 -19.09 -11.82
C GLU A 273 -3.93 -20.27 -11.01
N ILE A 274 -4.97 -20.04 -10.21
CA ILE A 274 -5.71 -21.07 -9.50
C ILE A 274 -7.20 -20.87 -9.77
N GLY A 275 -7.97 -21.94 -9.66
CA GLY A 275 -9.42 -21.92 -9.79
C GLY A 275 -10.02 -23.19 -9.23
N PHE A 276 -11.34 -23.23 -9.10
CA PHE A 276 -12.06 -24.43 -8.69
C PHE A 276 -12.87 -24.95 -9.87
N LYS A 277 -12.92 -26.27 -10.07
CA LYS A 277 -13.53 -26.88 -11.27
C LYS A 277 -14.99 -26.51 -11.50
N ASP A 278 -15.72 -26.22 -10.43
CA ASP A 278 -17.13 -25.82 -10.50
C ASP A 278 -17.34 -24.32 -10.75
N VAL A 279 -16.27 -23.52 -10.73
CA VAL A 279 -16.34 -22.05 -10.73
C VAL A 279 -15.47 -21.39 -11.80
N SER A 280 -14.34 -21.99 -12.17
CA SER A 280 -13.35 -21.36 -13.04
C SER A 280 -12.86 -22.31 -14.13
N GLU A 281 -12.73 -21.77 -15.34
CA GLU A 281 -11.99 -22.43 -16.42
C GLU A 281 -10.53 -22.00 -16.35
N VAL A 282 -9.64 -22.91 -15.96
CA VAL A 282 -8.19 -22.68 -16.01
C VAL A 282 -7.62 -23.49 -17.18
N GLN A 283 -7.07 -22.80 -18.19
CA GLN A 283 -6.49 -23.45 -19.36
C GLN A 283 -5.20 -24.20 -18.98
N ASP A 284 -4.99 -25.38 -19.58
CA ASP A 284 -3.83 -26.25 -19.33
C ASP A 284 -3.56 -26.54 -17.84
N ALA A 285 -4.63 -26.56 -17.04
CA ALA A 285 -4.53 -26.73 -15.60
C ALA A 285 -4.06 -28.12 -15.20
N GLN A 286 -3.24 -28.15 -14.16
CA GLN A 286 -3.06 -29.31 -13.32
C GLN A 286 -4.26 -29.40 -12.38
N GLU A 287 -4.77 -30.61 -12.18
CA GLU A 287 -5.88 -30.87 -11.27
C GLU A 287 -5.38 -31.55 -9.99
N GLN A 288 -5.87 -31.10 -8.84
CA GLN A 288 -5.75 -31.80 -7.57
C GLN A 288 -7.14 -32.02 -6.99
N THR A 289 -7.52 -33.28 -6.77
CA THR A 289 -8.83 -33.62 -6.21
C THR A 289 -8.69 -34.25 -4.82
N GLU A 290 -9.43 -33.72 -3.85
CA GLU A 290 -9.52 -34.29 -2.50
C GLU A 290 -10.97 -34.21 -2.00
N LYS A 291 -11.51 -35.34 -1.52
CA LYS A 291 -12.90 -35.49 -1.02
C LYS A 291 -13.99 -34.80 -1.86
N GLY A 292 -13.85 -34.84 -3.19
CA GLY A 292 -14.81 -34.28 -4.14
C GLY A 292 -14.61 -32.81 -4.49
N PHE A 293 -13.59 -32.14 -3.95
CA PHE A 293 -13.18 -30.80 -4.36
C PHE A 293 -12.01 -30.90 -5.33
N THR A 294 -12.11 -30.24 -6.48
CA THR A 294 -11.04 -30.20 -7.48
C THR A 294 -10.49 -28.78 -7.61
N LEU A 295 -9.26 -28.61 -7.13
CA LEU A 295 -8.44 -27.43 -7.35
C LEU A 295 -7.78 -27.54 -8.73
N LEU A 296 -7.94 -26.49 -9.53
CA LEU A 296 -7.26 -26.29 -10.80
C LEU A 296 -6.16 -25.27 -10.61
N TYR A 297 -4.98 -25.50 -11.15
CA TYR A 297 -3.93 -24.49 -11.15
C TYR A 297 -3.01 -24.61 -12.36
N ASN A 298 -2.46 -23.48 -12.81
CA ASN A 298 -1.57 -23.41 -13.97
C ASN A 298 -0.23 -22.77 -13.59
N ARG A 299 0.85 -23.28 -14.16
CA ARG A 299 2.25 -22.82 -13.98
C ARG A 299 2.81 -22.12 -15.23
N LYS A 300 1.96 -21.85 -16.22
CA LYS A 300 2.33 -21.20 -17.48
C LYS A 300 1.38 -20.04 -17.74
N SER A 301 1.91 -18.86 -17.98
CA SER A 301 1.17 -17.74 -18.53
C SER A 301 2.10 -16.87 -19.37
N ASP A 302 1.59 -16.34 -20.46
CA ASP A 302 2.31 -15.36 -21.28
C ASP A 302 2.05 -13.92 -20.83
N TYR A 303 0.96 -13.67 -20.09
CA TYR A 303 0.47 -12.31 -19.83
C TYR A 303 0.15 -12.03 -18.37
N LYS A 304 0.49 -12.95 -17.47
CA LYS A 304 0.32 -12.82 -16.02
C LYS A 304 1.66 -13.11 -15.35
N LEU A 305 1.95 -12.46 -14.23
CA LEU A 305 3.05 -12.86 -13.36
C LEU A 305 2.57 -13.93 -12.37
N PRO A 306 3.48 -14.68 -11.75
CA PRO A 306 3.14 -15.60 -10.66
C PRO A 306 2.24 -15.00 -9.58
N LEU A 307 1.38 -15.85 -9.01
CA LEU A 307 0.57 -15.53 -7.84
C LEU A 307 1.47 -15.39 -6.61
N VAL A 308 1.25 -14.33 -5.86
CA VAL A 308 1.96 -14.04 -4.61
C VAL A 308 1.04 -14.05 -3.39
N GLU A 309 -0.26 -13.80 -3.59
CA GLU A 309 -1.20 -13.64 -2.48
C GLU A 309 -2.59 -14.17 -2.81
N VAL A 310 -3.21 -14.76 -1.78
CA VAL A 310 -4.65 -15.07 -1.72
C VAL A 310 -5.23 -14.30 -0.54
N ARG A 311 -6.34 -13.60 -0.76
CA ARG A 311 -7.08 -12.91 0.30
C ARG A 311 -8.52 -13.38 0.34
N VAL A 312 -9.10 -13.32 1.53
CA VAL A 312 -10.54 -13.48 1.73
C VAL A 312 -11.10 -12.15 2.19
N SER A 313 -12.26 -11.79 1.66
CA SER A 313 -12.93 -10.55 1.98
C SER A 313 -14.44 -10.70 1.99
N GLU A 314 -15.08 -9.82 2.73
CA GLU A 314 -16.52 -9.62 2.68
C GLU A 314 -16.85 -8.46 1.74
N GLY A 315 -17.74 -8.69 0.77
CA GLY A 315 -18.26 -7.65 -0.11
C GLY A 315 -17.85 -7.79 -1.57
N GLU A 316 -17.66 -6.67 -2.26
CA GLU A 316 -17.49 -6.64 -3.73
C GLU A 316 -16.04 -6.80 -4.20
N GLY A 317 -15.05 -6.83 -3.30
CA GLY A 317 -13.64 -6.85 -3.69
C GLY A 317 -12.64 -6.96 -2.54
N ILE A 318 -11.37 -6.60 -2.80
CA ILE A 318 -10.34 -6.29 -1.80
C ILE A 318 -10.13 -4.77 -1.78
N CYS A 319 -9.94 -4.13 -0.63
CA CYS A 319 -9.61 -2.70 -0.58
C CYS A 319 -8.13 -2.49 -0.90
N MET A 320 -7.81 -1.45 -1.67
CA MET A 320 -6.40 -1.06 -1.89
C MET A 320 -5.66 -0.68 -0.60
N LYS A 321 -6.37 -0.22 0.45
CA LYS A 321 -5.76 0.31 1.69
C LYS A 321 -6.04 -0.51 2.94
N ASN A 322 -6.81 -1.60 2.82
CA ASN A 322 -7.21 -2.41 3.97
C ASN A 322 -6.52 -3.77 3.92
N HIS A 323 -5.19 -3.75 4.05
CA HIS A 323 -4.34 -4.92 3.87
C HIS A 323 -4.59 -6.02 4.91
N GLU A 324 -5.12 -5.66 6.08
CA GLU A 324 -5.18 -6.59 7.22
C GLU A 324 -6.57 -7.12 7.53
N ARG A 325 -7.65 -6.45 7.08
CA ARG A 325 -8.98 -6.72 7.64
C ARG A 325 -9.98 -7.34 6.69
N GLY A 326 -9.73 -7.35 5.38
CA GLY A 326 -10.65 -7.93 4.38
C GLY A 326 -12.07 -7.34 4.43
N LEU A 327 -12.24 -6.14 4.99
CA LEU A 327 -13.51 -5.42 5.05
C LEU A 327 -13.55 -4.47 3.86
N THR A 328 -14.48 -4.68 2.92
CA THR A 328 -14.50 -3.89 1.68
C THR A 328 -15.70 -3.00 1.44
N SER A 329 -15.49 -2.07 0.50
CA SER A 329 -16.56 -1.29 -0.10
C SER A 329 -17.61 -2.21 -0.73
N GLY A 330 -18.85 -1.75 -0.80
CA GLY A 330 -19.99 -2.57 -1.25
C GLY A 330 -20.61 -3.50 -0.21
N ARG A 331 -19.94 -3.85 0.90
CA ARG A 331 -20.62 -4.57 2.01
C ARG A 331 -21.80 -3.78 2.58
N THR A 332 -22.93 -4.44 2.79
CA THR A 332 -24.06 -3.90 3.57
C THR A 332 -23.63 -3.74 5.02
N GLU A 333 -23.67 -2.50 5.53
CA GLU A 333 -23.30 -2.22 6.92
C GLU A 333 -24.23 -2.97 7.87
N TYR A 334 -23.65 -3.89 8.65
CA TYR A 334 -24.37 -4.55 9.72
C TYR A 334 -24.21 -3.74 10.99
N SER A 335 -25.29 -3.14 11.48
CA SER A 335 -25.24 -2.16 12.58
C SER A 335 -24.65 -2.71 13.87
N LEU A 336 -24.68 -4.03 14.07
CA LEU A 336 -24.14 -4.70 15.25
C LEU A 336 -22.74 -5.30 15.01
N MET A 337 -22.12 -5.06 13.87
CA MET A 337 -20.73 -5.48 13.67
C MET A 337 -19.80 -4.63 14.54
N LYS A 338 -18.79 -5.28 15.14
CA LYS A 338 -17.78 -4.63 15.99
C LYS A 338 -16.96 -3.55 15.29
N GLU A 339 -16.63 -3.76 14.03
CA GLU A 339 -15.87 -2.81 13.23
C GLU A 339 -16.77 -2.14 12.21
N GLU A 340 -16.62 -0.83 12.03
CA GLU A 340 -17.36 -0.07 11.03
C GLU A 340 -16.75 -0.21 9.65
N LYS A 341 -17.60 -0.04 8.62
CA LYS A 341 -17.14 -0.01 7.24
C LYS A 341 -16.26 1.22 7.02
N THR A 342 -15.05 0.99 6.52
CA THR A 342 -14.25 2.04 5.90
C THR A 342 -14.50 2.01 4.40
N GLU A 343 -15.12 3.05 3.84
CA GLU A 343 -15.19 3.20 2.39
C GLU A 343 -13.79 3.17 1.79
N CYS A 344 -13.61 2.38 0.73
CA CYS A 344 -12.34 2.20 0.08
C CYS A 344 -12.52 2.00 -1.43
N GLU A 345 -11.46 2.26 -2.17
CA GLU A 345 -11.38 1.88 -3.58
C GLU A 345 -11.08 0.38 -3.68
N ILE A 346 -11.88 -0.32 -4.50
CA ILE A 346 -11.69 -1.74 -4.77
C ILE A 346 -10.46 -1.93 -5.64
N ASP A 347 -9.58 -2.81 -5.18
CA ASP A 347 -8.39 -3.23 -5.87
C ASP A 347 -8.72 -4.21 -7.00
N LYS A 348 -8.69 -3.71 -8.24
CA LYS A 348 -9.03 -4.48 -9.45
C LYS A 348 -8.00 -5.55 -9.81
N ARG A 349 -6.86 -5.57 -9.12
CA ARG A 349 -5.79 -6.56 -9.29
C ARG A 349 -6.21 -7.94 -8.77
N PHE A 350 -7.04 -7.92 -7.73
CA PHE A 350 -7.60 -9.10 -7.12
C PHE A 350 -8.72 -9.69 -7.99
N ILE A 351 -8.56 -10.95 -8.40
CA ILE A 351 -9.55 -11.69 -9.16
C ILE A 351 -10.33 -12.59 -8.22
N LYS A 352 -11.65 -12.48 -8.24
CA LYS A 352 -12.56 -13.34 -7.45
C LYS A 352 -12.50 -14.78 -7.96
N LEU A 353 -12.30 -15.73 -7.06
CA LEU A 353 -12.22 -17.17 -7.34
C LEU A 353 -13.46 -17.95 -6.91
N GLU A 354 -13.98 -17.66 -5.73
CA GLU A 354 -15.06 -18.42 -5.10
C GLU A 354 -15.86 -17.48 -4.20
N SER A 355 -17.14 -17.80 -4.00
CA SER A 355 -18.02 -17.11 -3.05
C SER A 355 -18.71 -18.12 -2.16
N SER A 356 -18.71 -17.89 -0.86
CA SER A 356 -19.46 -18.68 0.09
C SER A 356 -20.37 -17.80 0.94
N ASN A 357 -21.57 -18.28 1.22
CA ASN A 357 -22.47 -17.59 2.11
C ASN A 357 -22.00 -17.74 3.56
N GLU A 358 -22.04 -16.66 4.33
CA GLU A 358 -21.76 -16.59 5.77
C GLU A 358 -22.51 -17.64 6.59
N VAL A 359 -23.73 -18.00 6.19
CA VAL A 359 -24.50 -19.07 6.86
C VAL A 359 -23.80 -20.43 6.78
N GLN A 360 -22.88 -20.63 5.83
CA GLN A 360 -22.11 -21.87 5.71
C GLN A 360 -20.88 -21.91 6.64
N PHE A 361 -20.56 -20.78 7.28
CA PHE A 361 -19.46 -20.69 8.25
C PHE A 361 -19.91 -20.91 9.71
N TYR A 362 -21.22 -20.87 9.97
CA TYR A 362 -21.85 -21.16 11.27
C TYR A 362 -22.59 -22.49 11.19
#